data_AF-A0A7Y5IY01-F1
#
_entry.id   AF-A0A7Y5IY01-F1
#
_cell.length_a   1.000
_cell.length_b   1.000
_cell.length_c   1.000
_cell.angle_alpha   90.00
_cell.angle_beta   90.00
_cell.angle_gamma   90.00
#
_symmetry.space_group_name_H-M   'P 1'
#
loop_
_entity.id
_entity.type
_entity.pdbx_description
1 polymer ?
#
loop_
_entity_poly.entity_id
_entity_poly.type
_entity_poly.pdbx_seq_one_letter_code
_entity_poly.pdbx_strand_id
1 'polypeptide(L)' 'LLASIDENREPGVSLQKGRDALEMIHAAYEAHMAGGRIELPLKERTHPLTRWG' A
#
# COMPACT_ATOMS: atom_id res chain seq x y z
N LEU A 1 19.75 -6.70 2.68
CA LEU A 1 18.98 -7.70 3.46
C LEU A 1 19.91 -8.44 4.42
N LEU A 2 20.93 -9.15 3.93
CA LEU A 2 21.88 -9.91 4.78
C LEU A 2 22.55 -9.04 5.86
N ALA A 3 23.14 -7.90 5.47
CA ALA A 3 23.74 -6.97 6.44
C ALA A 3 22.76 -6.47 7.52
N SER A 4 21.47 -6.36 7.19
CA SER A 4 20.44 -5.94 8.16
C SER A 4 20.17 -7.01 9.23
N ILE A 5 20.39 -8.28 8.89
CA ILE A 5 20.31 -9.41 9.83
C ILE A 5 21.53 -9.36 10.76
N ASP A 6 22.73 -9.23 10.19
CA ASP A 6 23.98 -9.20 10.95
C ASP A 6 24.05 -8.00 11.90
N GLU A 7 23.58 -6.83 11.45
CA GLU A 7 23.57 -5.58 12.21
C GLU A 7 22.32 -5.41 13.11
N ASN A 8 21.41 -6.40 13.12
CA ASN A 8 20.14 -6.36 13.85
C ASN A 8 19.37 -5.04 13.66
N ARG A 9 19.20 -4.63 12.41
CA ARG A 9 18.45 -3.42 12.03
C ARG A 9 17.41 -3.71 10.98
N GLU A 10 16.46 -2.78 10.83
CA GLU A 10 15.45 -2.88 9.79
C GLU A 10 16.09 -2.82 8.38
N PRO A 11 15.67 -3.67 7.43
CA PRO A 11 16.09 -3.55 6.04
C PRO A 11 15.54 -2.28 5.37
N GLY A 12 16.21 -1.86 4.29
CA GLY A 12 15.79 -0.69 3.50
C GLY A 12 14.37 -0.83 2.95
N VAL A 13 13.97 -2.05 2.59
CA VAL A 13 12.60 -2.43 2.22
C VAL A 13 12.15 -3.55 3.16
N SER A 14 10.99 -3.36 3.78
CA SER A 14 10.38 -4.30 4.72
C SER A 14 8.96 -4.65 4.31
N LEU A 15 8.37 -5.64 4.99
CA LEU A 15 6.98 -6.02 4.75
C LEU A 15 6.02 -4.85 5.00
N GLN A 16 6.26 -4.04 6.03
CA GLN A 16 5.45 -2.87 6.35
C GLN A 16 5.52 -1.85 5.21
N LYS A 17 6.71 -1.52 4.72
CA LYS A 17 6.89 -0.62 3.57
C LYS A 17 6.23 -1.16 2.30
N GLY A 18 6.32 -2.48 2.08
CA GLY A 18 5.65 -3.15 0.96
C GLY A 18 4.13 -3.06 1.05
N ARG A 19 3.56 -3.28 2.24
CA ARG A 19 2.12 -3.13 2.50
C ARG A 19 1.68 -1.69 2.28
N ASP A 20 2.41 -0.71 2.78
CA ASP A 20 2.06 0.71 2.65
C ASP A 20 2.16 1.18 1.18
N ALA A 21 3.13 0.66 0.42
CA ALA A 21 3.21 0.89 -1.02
C ALA A 21 2.03 0.27 -1.79
N LEU A 22 1.62 -0.95 -1.45
CA LEU A 22 0.44 -1.60 -2.04
C LEU A 22 -0.85 -0.82 -1.74
N GLU A 23 -1.01 -0.36 -0.51
CA GLU A 23 -2.12 0.50 -0.09
C GLU A 23 -2.18 1.79 -0.92
N MET A 24 -1.02 2.43 -1.16
CA MET A 24 -0.93 3.62 -2.01
C MET A 24 -1.32 3.35 -3.47
N ILE A 25 -0.93 2.21 -4.03
CA ILE A 25 -1.31 1.81 -5.39
C ILE A 25 -2.84 1.67 -5.48
N HIS A 26 -3.45 0.95 -4.55
CA HIS A 26 -4.92 0.81 -4.51
C HIS A 26 -5.59 2.17 -4.28
N ALA A 27 -5.03 3.02 -3.42
CA ALA A 27 -5.55 4.36 -3.15
C ALA A 27 -5.63 5.25 -4.39
N ALA A 28 -4.69 5.13 -5.33
CA ALA A 28 -4.74 5.86 -6.59
C ALA A 28 -5.97 5.48 -7.44
N TYR A 29 -6.30 4.18 -7.52
CA TYR A 29 -7.50 3.72 -8.20
C TYR A 29 -8.78 4.14 -7.47
N GLU A 30 -8.81 4.02 -6.14
CA GLU A 30 -9.96 4.48 -5.34
C GLU A 30 -10.22 5.97 -5.49
N ALA A 31 -9.17 6.80 -5.48
CA ALA A 31 -9.29 8.24 -5.69
C ALA A 31 -9.90 8.57 -7.06
N HIS A 32 -9.47 7.85 -8.10
CA HIS A 32 -10.04 8.01 -9.44
C HIS A 32 -11.52 7.61 -9.47
N MET A 33 -11.87 6.46 -8.90
CA MET A 33 -13.25 5.97 -8.79
C MET A 33 -14.16 6.89 -7.98
N ALA A 34 -13.66 7.45 -6.88
CA ALA A 34 -14.39 8.39 -6.03
C ALA A 34 -14.46 9.81 -6.63
N GLY A 35 -13.73 10.09 -7.71
CA GLY A 35 -13.67 11.40 -8.35
C GLY A 35 -12.98 12.47 -7.49
N GLY A 36 -12.10 12.09 -6.56
CA GLY A 36 -11.53 13.04 -5.62
C GLY A 36 -10.64 12.43 -4.54
N ARG A 37 -10.36 13.24 -3.51
CA ARG A 37 -9.52 12.84 -2.37
C ARG A 37 -10.24 11.77 -1.55
N ILE A 38 -9.47 10.77 -1.12
CA ILE A 38 -9.92 9.71 -0.21
C ILE A 38 -9.14 9.73 1.11
N GLU A 39 -9.66 9.00 2.09
CA GLU A 39 -9.01 8.78 3.39
C GLU A 39 -8.12 7.53 3.34
N LEU A 40 -7.05 7.54 4.13
CA LEU A 40 -6.20 6.38 4.38
C LEU A 40 -6.22 6.01 5.87
N PRO A 41 -6.13 4.71 6.20
CA PRO A 41 -6.10 3.56 5.29
C PRO A 41 -7.44 3.35 4.56
N LEU A 42 -7.42 2.62 3.45
CA LEU A 42 -8.61 2.25 2.70
C LEU A 42 -9.56 1.44 3.60
N LYS A 43 -10.85 1.81 3.55
CA LYS A 43 -11.91 1.12 4.28
C LYS A 43 -12.08 -0.31 3.75
N GLU A 44 -12.00 -0.47 2.43
CA GLU A 44 -12.07 -1.75 1.73
C GLU A 44 -10.70 -2.12 1.16
N ARG A 45 -10.10 -3.22 1.64
CA ARG A 45 -8.78 -3.71 1.18
C ARG A 45 -8.88 -4.76 0.07
N THR A 46 -9.81 -4.56 -0.85
CA THR A 46 -9.89 -5.30 -2.11
C THR A 46 -9.30 -4.46 -3.23
N HIS A 47 -8.99 -5.07 -4.39
CA HIS A 47 -8.51 -4.28 -5.51
C HIS A 47 -9.66 -3.41 -6.07
N PRO A 48 -9.53 -2.09 -6.17
CA PRO A 48 -10.66 -1.19 -6.48
C PRO A 48 -11.39 -1.53 -7.78
N LEU A 49 -10.63 -1.94 -8.81
CA LEU A 49 -11.18 -2.35 -10.11
C LEU A 49 -12.07 -3.59 -10.08
N THR A 50 -12.13 -4.37 -8.99
CA THR A 50 -13.10 -5.48 -8.89
C THR A 50 -14.53 -4.97 -8.77
N ARG A 51 -14.71 -3.70 -8.37
CA ARG A 51 -16.00 -3.00 -8.29
C ARG A 51 -16.25 -2.11 -9.51
N TRP A 52 -15.32 -2.09 -10.47
CA TRP A 52 -15.44 -1.32 -11.70
C TRP A 52 -16.25 -2.11 -12.73
N GLY A 53 -17.51 -1.73 -12.90
CA GLY A 53 -18.51 -2.34 -13.78
C GLY A 53 -19.85 -1.65 -13.62
#